data_AF-A0A0V1Q378-F1
#
_entry.id   AF-A0A0V1Q378-F1
#
_cell.length_a   1.000
_cell.length_b   1.000
_cell.length_c   1.000
_cell.angle_alpha   90.00
_cell.angle_beta   90.00
_cell.angle_gamma   90.00
#
_symmetry.space_group_name_H-M   'P 1'
#
loop_
_entity.id
_entity.type
_entity.pdbx_description
1 polymer ?
#
loop_
_entity_poly.entity_id
_entity_poly.type
_entity_poly.pdbx_seq_one_letter_code
_entity_poly.pdbx_strand_id
1 'polypeptide(L)'
;MTDYDNVQYRPGRIQTINAEQELVLKQVWAHYLKYWGYEVNISSEDIKYKESFVPSTTTVEYGERTGELGVSNGLVKTNTRGSINSNASLKSNTKKKGFFHKGSAEIPKAPADSRRKRDIDANCATERYSPVVDASEQFKYIYYDYYKQGYESEEESEDDVSDMNSMDTFITASTSITDPGSYELVQGIEKQDNNVQPVGQPSRSFKVKPNAKILPCLAKYKPEELHEALFKALRNDLFDNYVLRFVRARKFKYEDAIAMLSKSLDWRRNTLEVDEFFLEGDAPSYLNGTNKGFIKNFTVGKCYSRGMDKQRNPIVLFKARLNYSADSPLEGTKRYALVIIEWSRLNLKDISESKDQCSVIFDLTGFSLKNNDLPAIKFLAEIFEAHLPEILGSILIHNAPWIFSTIWNLIKNWLDPVVASKIHFTKSIKDLNQFIDSDNLPESIGGNDPYAGEYPDPKPEDGHPPKPKDSVYRQISKQRDENLVKFLETTKRWVESTNPDVSARYLQDKIDLGIEIAQSYVDLDPYVRIPGIYDRNGSLDLSI
;
A
#
# COMPACT_ATOMS: atom_id res chain seq x y z
N MET A 1 -22.23 -7.30 6.72
CA MET A 1 -21.52 -8.56 6.46
C MET A 1 -20.90 -8.38 5.09
N THR A 2 -19.65 -7.97 5.08
CA THR A 2 -18.86 -7.68 3.88
C THR A 2 -18.39 -9.00 3.28
N ASP A 3 -18.18 -9.04 1.96
CA ASP A 3 -17.89 -10.31 1.25
C ASP A 3 -16.52 -10.91 1.63
N TYR A 4 -15.69 -10.13 2.32
CA TYR A 4 -14.29 -10.41 2.64
C TYR A 4 -14.07 -11.33 3.86
N ASP A 5 -15.13 -11.63 4.65
CA ASP A 5 -15.04 -12.50 5.84
C ASP A 5 -14.57 -13.94 5.50
N ASN A 6 -14.74 -14.36 4.24
CA ASN A 6 -14.36 -15.70 3.76
C ASN A 6 -12.94 -15.78 3.17
N VAL A 7 -12.19 -14.68 3.11
CA VAL A 7 -10.87 -14.64 2.46
C VAL A 7 -9.82 -15.29 3.36
N GLN A 8 -9.13 -16.31 2.83
CA GLN A 8 -8.00 -16.93 3.52
C GLN A 8 -6.74 -16.07 3.37
N TYR A 9 -6.61 -15.07 4.25
CA TYR A 9 -5.46 -14.17 4.25
C TYR A 9 -4.12 -14.87 4.52
N ARG A 10 -3.08 -14.45 3.80
CA ARG A 10 -1.69 -14.91 3.97
C ARG A 10 -1.13 -14.45 5.32
N PRO A 11 -0.22 -15.18 5.98
CA PRO A 11 0.34 -14.78 7.28
C PRO A 11 1.05 -13.42 7.26
N GLY A 12 0.94 -12.66 8.35
CA GLY A 12 1.59 -11.36 8.52
C GLY A 12 0.96 -10.21 7.72
N ARG A 13 -0.32 -10.32 7.38
CA ARG A 13 -1.21 -9.20 7.00
C ARG A 13 -1.98 -8.72 8.23
N ILE A 14 -2.62 -7.55 8.19
CA ILE A 14 -3.33 -6.97 9.32
C ILE A 14 -4.43 -7.90 9.88
N GLN A 15 -5.02 -8.73 9.02
CA GLN A 15 -6.00 -9.77 9.35
C GLN A 15 -5.38 -11.03 10.01
N THR A 16 -4.06 -11.21 9.94
CA THR A 16 -3.32 -12.46 10.25
C THR A 16 -1.99 -12.22 10.96
N ILE A 17 -1.84 -11.05 11.60
CA ILE A 17 -0.73 -10.80 12.52
C ILE A 17 -1.03 -11.47 13.86
N ASN A 18 -0.01 -12.08 14.46
CA ASN A 18 -0.08 -12.52 15.85
C ASN A 18 0.17 -11.35 16.83
N ALA A 19 -0.08 -11.58 18.11
CA ALA A 19 0.08 -10.58 19.17
C ALA A 19 1.43 -9.85 19.14
N GLU A 20 2.56 -10.55 18.96
CA GLU A 20 3.89 -9.90 18.95
C GLU A 20 4.09 -8.99 17.72
N GLN A 21 3.59 -9.42 16.57
CA GLN A 21 3.62 -8.65 15.32
C GLN A 21 2.75 -7.39 15.44
N GLU A 22 1.60 -7.49 16.10
CA GLU A 22 0.73 -6.36 16.42
C GLU A 22 1.41 -5.32 17.30
N LEU A 23 2.09 -5.73 18.38
CA LEU A 23 2.81 -4.80 19.26
C LEU A 23 3.85 -4.00 18.47
N VAL A 24 4.56 -4.62 17.53
CA VAL A 24 5.53 -3.92 16.67
C VAL A 24 4.85 -2.94 15.71
N LEU A 25 3.70 -3.30 15.14
CA LEU A 25 2.94 -2.37 14.30
C LEU A 25 2.41 -1.18 15.11
N LYS A 26 1.95 -1.39 16.35
CA LYS A 26 1.62 -0.30 17.30
C LYS A 26 2.81 0.60 17.57
N GLN A 27 4.01 0.05 17.74
CA GLN A 27 5.23 0.86 17.87
C GLN A 27 5.47 1.72 16.62
N VAL A 28 5.39 1.14 15.42
CA VAL A 28 5.59 1.89 14.16
C VAL A 28 4.61 3.08 14.06
N TRP A 29 3.31 2.82 14.28
CA TRP A 29 2.29 3.87 14.25
C TRP A 29 2.45 4.92 15.34
N ALA A 30 2.78 4.53 16.57
CA ALA A 30 3.01 5.48 17.67
C ALA A 30 4.16 6.45 17.39
N HIS A 31 5.22 5.98 16.70
CA HIS A 31 6.33 6.83 16.28
C HIS A 31 5.92 7.78 15.15
N TYR A 32 5.22 7.30 14.11
CA TYR A 32 4.78 8.15 13.00
C TYR A 32 3.76 9.20 13.43
N LEU A 33 2.73 8.83 14.21
CA LEU A 33 1.74 9.78 14.74
C LEU A 33 2.40 10.92 15.51
N LYS A 34 3.33 10.62 16.42
CA LYS A 34 4.09 11.63 17.16
C LYS A 34 5.08 12.42 16.30
N TYR A 35 5.70 11.79 15.30
CA TYR A 35 6.59 12.46 14.34
C TYR A 35 5.83 13.56 13.58
N TRP A 36 4.61 13.28 13.13
CA TRP A 36 3.67 14.24 12.54
C TRP A 36 2.98 15.17 13.55
N GLY A 37 3.22 15.00 14.85
CA GLY A 37 2.66 15.89 15.88
C GLY A 37 1.21 15.59 16.28
N TYR A 38 0.64 14.46 15.86
CA TYR A 38 -0.61 13.96 16.44
C TYR A 38 -0.40 13.62 17.93
N GLU A 39 -1.39 13.95 18.74
CA GLU A 39 -1.30 13.76 20.18
C GLU A 39 -1.48 12.28 20.55
N VAL A 40 -0.39 11.65 21.01
CA VAL A 40 -0.38 10.27 21.51
C VAL A 40 0.01 10.25 23.00
N ASN A 41 -0.86 9.70 23.85
CA ASN A 41 -0.81 9.64 25.32
C ASN A 41 0.19 8.62 25.90
N ILE A 42 1.22 8.27 25.15
CA ILE A 42 2.35 7.42 25.59
C ILE A 42 3.62 8.27 25.54
N SER A 43 4.55 8.15 26.49
CA SER A 43 5.78 8.97 26.45
C SER A 43 6.72 8.54 25.31
N SER A 44 7.61 9.45 24.86
CA SER A 44 8.62 9.10 23.82
C SER A 44 9.65 8.09 24.33
N GLU A 45 9.73 7.95 25.65
CA GLU A 45 10.54 6.99 26.38
C GLU A 45 9.86 5.62 26.43
N ASP A 46 8.55 5.58 26.69
CA ASP A 46 7.75 4.36 26.80
C ASP A 46 7.50 3.66 25.44
N ILE A 47 7.22 4.39 24.34
CA ILE A 47 6.87 3.79 23.02
C ILE A 47 7.91 2.82 22.43
N LYS A 48 9.13 2.81 22.97
CA LYS A 48 10.24 1.93 22.57
C LYS A 48 10.08 0.49 23.07
N TYR A 49 9.20 0.27 24.06
CA TYR A 49 8.99 -1.02 24.71
C TYR A 49 7.67 -1.66 24.28
N LYS A 50 7.69 -2.97 24.04
CA LYS A 50 6.47 -3.73 23.70
C LYS A 50 5.46 -3.73 24.85
N GLU A 51 5.93 -3.69 26.10
CA GLU A 51 5.10 -3.65 27.31
C GLU A 51 4.35 -2.31 27.52
N SER A 52 4.56 -1.32 26.67
CA SER A 52 3.80 -0.06 26.66
C SER A 52 2.51 -0.14 25.84
N PHE A 53 2.22 -1.30 25.25
CA PHE A 53 1.05 -1.57 24.43
C PHE A 53 0.44 -2.92 24.83
N VAL A 54 -0.87 -3.08 24.62
CA VAL A 54 -1.55 -4.38 24.77
C VAL A 54 -1.85 -4.97 23.40
N PRO A 55 -1.76 -6.30 23.19
CA PRO A 55 -2.25 -6.93 21.98
C PRO A 55 -3.78 -7.05 22.03
N SER A 56 -4.39 -7.15 20.86
CA SER A 56 -5.81 -7.47 20.67
C SER A 56 -6.10 -8.94 20.98
N THR A 57 -7.27 -9.26 21.53
CA THR A 57 -7.65 -10.67 21.76
C THR A 57 -7.66 -11.50 20.47
N THR A 58 -8.11 -10.93 19.35
CA THR A 58 -8.12 -11.58 18.03
C THR A 58 -6.73 -12.01 17.52
N THR A 59 -5.67 -11.25 17.80
CA THR A 59 -4.30 -11.57 17.36
C THR A 59 -3.62 -12.59 18.29
N VAL A 60 -4.05 -12.66 19.55
CA VAL A 60 -3.67 -13.73 20.49
C VAL A 60 -4.32 -15.05 20.04
N GLU A 61 -5.64 -15.06 19.81
CA GLU A 61 -6.40 -16.24 19.34
C GLU A 61 -5.91 -16.75 17.97
N TYR A 62 -5.45 -15.86 17.08
CA TYR A 62 -4.80 -16.25 15.84
C TYR A 62 -3.47 -16.99 16.11
N GLY A 63 -2.58 -16.44 16.94
CA GLY A 63 -1.32 -17.08 17.30
C GLY A 63 -1.49 -18.41 18.04
N GLU A 64 -2.53 -18.55 18.87
CA GLU A 64 -2.90 -19.81 19.52
C GLU A 64 -3.35 -20.87 18.49
N ARG A 65 -4.17 -20.51 17.50
CA ARG A 65 -4.60 -21.43 16.43
C ARG A 65 -3.46 -21.91 15.53
N THR A 66 -2.51 -21.04 15.21
CA THR A 66 -1.39 -21.37 14.30
C THR A 66 -0.19 -21.99 15.01
N GLY A 67 -0.14 -21.91 16.34
CA GLY A 67 1.04 -22.28 17.14
C GLY A 67 2.15 -21.22 17.11
N GLU A 68 1.92 -20.06 16.47
CA GLU A 68 2.85 -18.92 16.41
C GLU A 68 2.69 -18.00 17.63
N LEU A 69 2.95 -18.56 18.83
CA LEU A 69 2.82 -17.85 20.10
C LEU A 69 3.91 -16.78 20.28
N GLY A 70 3.53 -15.53 20.01
CA GLY A 70 4.24 -14.33 20.48
C GLY A 70 4.02 -14.05 21.97
N VAL A 71 4.90 -13.25 22.59
CA VAL A 71 5.02 -13.10 24.06
C VAL A 71 3.68 -12.96 24.81
N SER A 72 3.36 -13.96 25.64
CA SER A 72 2.28 -13.93 26.62
C SER A 72 2.60 -13.01 27.80
N ASN A 73 2.56 -11.69 27.59
CA ASN A 73 2.59 -10.72 28.68
C ASN A 73 1.25 -10.79 29.43
N GLY A 74 1.26 -11.51 30.55
CA GLY A 74 0.05 -11.96 31.24
C GLY A 74 -0.81 -10.84 31.80
N LEU A 75 -1.95 -10.59 31.14
CA LEU A 75 -3.17 -10.05 31.75
C LEU A 75 -4.45 -10.77 31.24
N VAL A 76 -4.31 -12.05 30.86
CA VAL A 76 -5.47 -12.91 30.55
C VAL A 76 -6.12 -13.37 31.85
N LYS A 77 -7.14 -12.63 32.32
CA LYS A 77 -8.09 -13.13 33.34
C LYS A 77 -9.13 -14.04 32.67
N THR A 78 -8.72 -15.24 32.25
CA THR A 78 -9.67 -16.30 31.92
C THR A 78 -10.34 -16.79 33.21
N ASN A 79 -11.66 -16.60 33.31
CA ASN A 79 -12.47 -17.12 34.42
C ASN A 79 -12.59 -18.65 34.32
N THR A 80 -11.64 -19.40 34.90
CA THR A 80 -11.74 -20.86 35.00
C THR A 80 -12.72 -21.29 36.09
N ARG A 81 -13.97 -21.55 35.67
CA ARG A 81 -14.94 -22.33 36.44
C ARG A 81 -14.64 -23.82 36.22
N GLY A 82 -13.72 -24.40 36.99
CA GLY A 82 -13.33 -25.80 36.84
C GLY A 82 -12.36 -26.28 37.91
N SER A 83 -12.89 -26.96 38.93
CA SER A 83 -12.07 -27.76 39.85
C SER A 83 -11.50 -28.98 39.12
N ILE A 84 -10.22 -29.30 39.35
CA ILE A 84 -9.70 -30.65 39.58
C ILE A 84 -8.32 -30.54 40.24
N ASN A 85 -8.10 -31.28 41.32
CA ASN A 85 -6.79 -31.44 41.96
C ASN A 85 -5.93 -32.44 41.19
N SER A 86 -4.64 -32.13 40.99
CA SER A 86 -3.59 -33.16 41.01
C SER A 86 -2.21 -32.58 41.35
N ASN A 87 -1.65 -33.02 42.48
CA ASN A 87 -0.23 -32.87 42.78
C ASN A 87 0.56 -33.84 41.88
N ALA A 88 1.56 -33.35 41.15
CA ALA A 88 2.59 -34.20 40.56
C ALA A 88 3.93 -33.45 40.47
N SER A 89 4.83 -33.69 41.43
CA SER A 89 6.21 -33.20 41.37
C SER A 89 7.03 -34.08 40.42
N LEU A 90 7.68 -33.49 39.42
CA LEU A 90 8.74 -34.16 38.66
C LEU A 90 9.94 -33.23 38.48
N LYS A 91 10.95 -33.43 39.34
CA LYS A 91 12.31 -32.93 39.10
C LYS A 91 12.95 -33.79 38.01
N SER A 92 13.56 -33.19 37.00
CA SER A 92 14.63 -33.85 36.25
C SER A 92 15.84 -32.92 36.12
N ASN A 93 17.01 -33.49 36.40
CA ASN A 93 18.29 -32.79 36.45
C ASN A 93 19.14 -33.37 35.30
N THR A 94 19.39 -32.62 34.24
CA THR A 94 20.41 -32.98 33.25
C THR A 94 21.24 -31.78 32.84
N LYS A 95 22.44 -31.66 33.43
CA LYS A 95 23.49 -30.76 32.95
C LYS A 95 24.03 -31.27 31.62
N LYS A 96 23.98 -30.46 30.56
CA LYS A 96 24.91 -30.56 29.42
C LYS A 96 25.67 -29.25 29.29
N LYS A 97 27.00 -29.31 29.42
CA LYS A 97 27.91 -28.22 29.03
C LYS A 97 28.14 -28.31 27.52
N GLY A 98 28.03 -27.19 26.81
CA GLY A 98 28.30 -27.14 25.37
C GLY A 98 28.39 -25.70 24.84
N PHE A 99 29.62 -25.23 24.68
CA PHE A 99 30.13 -24.17 23.78
C PHE A 99 29.27 -22.92 23.46
N PHE A 100 29.84 -21.77 23.84
CA PHE A 100 29.64 -20.41 23.30
C PHE A 100 28.47 -20.19 22.33
N HIS A 101 27.27 -19.97 22.87
CA HIS A 101 26.35 -19.04 22.22
C HIS A 101 26.86 -17.61 22.46
N LYS A 102 27.01 -16.82 21.40
CA LYS A 102 26.93 -15.36 21.53
C LYS A 102 25.55 -15.08 22.11
N GLY A 103 25.49 -14.36 23.24
CA GLY A 103 24.23 -14.04 23.87
C GLY A 103 23.31 -13.33 22.88
N SER A 104 22.11 -13.87 22.69
CA SER A 104 20.98 -13.10 22.19
C SER A 104 20.84 -11.89 23.12
N ALA A 105 21.03 -10.68 22.59
CA ALA A 105 20.81 -9.47 23.37
C ALA A 105 19.39 -9.53 23.95
N GLU A 106 19.26 -9.37 25.27
CA GLU A 106 17.94 -9.37 25.91
C GLU A 106 17.11 -8.25 25.27
N ILE A 107 15.87 -8.57 24.90
CA ILE A 107 14.92 -7.57 24.42
C ILE A 107 14.76 -6.53 25.54
N PRO A 108 15.03 -5.23 25.30
CA PRO A 108 14.91 -4.22 26.33
C PRO A 108 13.50 -4.22 26.91
N LYS A 109 13.40 -4.37 28.24
CA LYS A 109 12.14 -4.31 28.96
C LYS A 109 11.85 -2.89 29.40
N ALA A 110 10.57 -2.52 29.42
CA ALA A 110 10.14 -1.24 29.99
C ALA A 110 10.59 -1.11 31.47
N PRO A 111 11.03 0.09 31.92
CA PRO A 111 11.38 0.35 33.31
C PRO A 111 10.26 -0.03 34.28
N ALA A 112 10.63 -0.45 35.49
CA ALA A 112 9.68 -0.87 36.52
C ALA A 112 8.73 0.26 36.97
N ASP A 113 9.17 1.52 36.84
CA ASP A 113 8.43 2.74 37.13
C ASP A 113 7.73 3.36 35.90
N SER A 114 7.77 2.70 34.74
CA SER A 114 7.10 3.14 33.50
C SER A 114 5.69 3.67 33.79
N ARG A 115 5.43 4.89 33.32
CA ARG A 115 4.12 5.55 33.52
C ARG A 115 3.05 4.81 32.74
N ARG A 116 3.36 4.38 31.52
CA ARG A 116 2.44 3.64 30.66
C ARG A 116 2.07 2.26 31.21
N LYS A 117 3.00 1.54 31.86
CA LYS A 117 2.63 0.26 32.51
C LYS A 117 1.62 0.44 33.63
N ARG A 118 1.84 1.43 34.51
CA ARG A 118 0.89 1.78 35.58
C ARG A 118 -0.47 2.22 35.05
N ASP A 119 -0.49 2.93 33.92
CA ASP A 119 -1.71 3.33 33.21
C ASP A 119 -2.49 2.11 32.67
N ILE A 120 -1.81 1.15 32.03
CA ILE A 120 -2.40 -0.12 31.59
C ILE A 120 -2.97 -0.90 32.79
N ASP A 121 -2.17 -1.10 33.84
CA ASP A 121 -2.57 -1.85 35.04
C ASP A 121 -3.80 -1.23 35.75
N ALA A 122 -3.89 0.11 35.76
CA ALA A 122 -4.98 0.85 36.39
C ALA A 122 -6.28 0.87 35.55
N ASN A 123 -6.17 0.99 34.22
CA ASN A 123 -7.32 1.27 33.35
C ASN A 123 -7.83 0.05 32.56
N CYS A 124 -7.07 -1.03 32.42
CA CYS A 124 -7.45 -2.21 31.64
C CYS A 124 -8.82 -2.81 32.02
N ALA A 125 -9.22 -2.79 33.30
CA ALA A 125 -10.52 -3.30 33.74
C ALA A 125 -11.70 -2.31 33.54
N THR A 126 -11.41 -1.01 33.42
CA THR A 126 -12.39 0.08 33.40
C THR A 126 -12.53 0.75 32.05
N GLU A 127 -11.59 0.55 31.13
CA GLU A 127 -11.66 1.05 29.75
C GLU A 127 -12.97 0.63 29.07
N ARG A 128 -13.52 1.54 28.27
CA ARG A 128 -14.70 1.30 27.44
C ARG A 128 -14.35 1.71 26.02
N TYR A 129 -14.64 0.83 25.08
CA TYR A 129 -14.58 1.13 23.66
C TYR A 129 -15.53 2.28 23.32
N SER A 130 -15.06 3.22 22.50
CA SER A 130 -15.85 4.32 21.95
C SER A 130 -15.45 4.51 20.48
N PRO A 131 -16.34 4.24 19.51
CA PRO A 131 -16.01 4.35 18.08
C PRO A 131 -15.63 5.78 17.72
N VAL A 132 -14.73 5.94 16.74
CA VAL A 132 -14.44 7.24 16.11
C VAL A 132 -15.49 7.48 15.02
N VAL A 133 -16.68 7.92 15.41
CA VAL A 133 -17.76 8.26 14.47
C VAL A 133 -17.33 9.43 13.59
N ASP A 134 -16.81 10.48 14.23
CA ASP A 134 -16.18 11.64 13.60
C ASP A 134 -14.81 11.89 14.23
N ALA A 135 -13.84 12.24 13.40
CA ALA A 135 -12.51 12.59 13.89
C ALA A 135 -12.50 13.97 14.56
N SER A 136 -11.65 14.11 15.57
CA SER A 136 -11.44 15.35 16.30
C SER A 136 -10.85 16.47 15.44
N GLU A 137 -11.19 17.71 15.77
CA GLU A 137 -10.71 18.91 15.06
C GLU A 137 -9.18 19.03 15.03
N GLN A 138 -8.48 18.50 16.04
CA GLN A 138 -7.02 18.41 16.06
C GLN A 138 -6.49 17.47 14.97
N PHE A 139 -7.10 16.30 14.81
CA PHE A 139 -6.70 15.32 13.79
C PHE A 139 -6.98 15.84 12.38
N LYS A 140 -8.15 16.45 12.16
CA LYS A 140 -8.50 17.15 10.92
C LYS A 140 -7.49 18.25 10.61
N TYR A 141 -7.20 19.14 11.57
CA TYR A 141 -6.24 20.23 11.37
C TYR A 141 -4.87 19.73 10.92
N ILE A 142 -4.29 18.76 11.63
CA ILE A 142 -2.95 18.25 11.30
C ILE A 142 -2.96 17.57 9.92
N TYR A 143 -4.00 16.82 9.61
CA TYR A 143 -4.14 16.18 8.30
C TYR A 143 -4.20 17.21 7.16
N TYR A 144 -5.09 18.20 7.24
CA TYR A 144 -5.24 19.22 6.18
C TYR A 144 -4.08 20.24 6.12
N ASP A 145 -3.36 20.49 7.22
CA ASP A 145 -2.17 21.36 7.20
C ASP A 145 -0.99 20.72 6.43
N TYR A 146 -0.92 19.39 6.40
CA TYR A 146 0.07 18.63 5.63
C TYR A 146 -0.45 18.24 4.24
N TYR A 147 -1.70 17.78 4.14
CA TYR A 147 -2.32 17.30 2.89
C TYR A 147 -3.03 18.43 2.13
N LYS A 148 -2.29 19.48 1.77
CA LYS A 148 -2.84 20.71 1.16
C LYS A 148 -3.32 20.58 -0.28
N GLN A 149 -3.25 19.40 -0.91
CA GLN A 149 -3.65 19.18 -2.30
C GLN A 149 -5.12 18.72 -2.50
N GLY A 150 -5.96 18.73 -1.46
CA GLY A 150 -7.38 18.36 -1.55
C GLY A 150 -8.37 19.54 -1.65
N TYR A 151 -8.04 20.70 -1.08
CA TYR A 151 -8.88 21.90 -1.16
C TYR A 151 -8.56 22.70 -2.44
N GLU A 152 -9.06 22.22 -3.56
CA GLU A 152 -9.55 23.12 -4.61
C GLU A 152 -10.69 23.93 -3.96
N SER A 153 -10.40 25.17 -3.55
CA SER A 153 -11.40 26.09 -3.05
C SER A 153 -12.45 26.36 -4.13
N GLU A 154 -13.73 26.46 -3.73
CA GLU A 154 -14.87 26.64 -4.65
C GLU A 154 -14.74 27.92 -5.53
N GLU A 155 -13.83 28.83 -5.17
CA GLU A 155 -13.51 30.11 -5.81
C GLU A 155 -13.06 30.01 -7.29
N GLU A 156 -12.55 28.87 -7.79
CA GLU A 156 -12.19 28.72 -9.22
C GLU A 156 -13.39 28.37 -10.15
N SER A 157 -14.64 28.59 -9.72
CA SER A 157 -15.83 28.25 -10.54
C SER A 157 -16.84 29.38 -10.81
N GLU A 158 -16.56 30.63 -10.41
CA GLU A 158 -17.46 31.76 -10.68
C GLU A 158 -17.13 32.55 -11.99
N ASP A 159 -15.92 32.45 -12.54
CA ASP A 159 -15.48 33.29 -13.68
C ASP A 159 -15.91 32.78 -15.09
N ASP A 160 -16.26 31.51 -15.24
CA ASP A 160 -16.54 30.87 -16.55
C ASP A 160 -17.98 31.08 -17.10
N VAL A 161 -18.77 31.98 -16.49
CA VAL A 161 -20.17 32.25 -16.90
C VAL A 161 -20.31 33.57 -17.71
N SER A 162 -19.22 34.29 -17.96
CA SER A 162 -19.27 35.61 -18.63
C SER A 162 -19.26 35.57 -20.17
N ASP A 163 -18.68 34.54 -20.79
CA ASP A 163 -18.34 34.55 -22.23
C ASP A 163 -19.39 33.94 -23.19
N MET A 164 -20.58 33.54 -22.69
CA MET A 164 -21.68 33.05 -23.54
C MET A 164 -22.72 34.11 -23.97
N ASN A 165 -22.54 35.39 -23.61
CA ASN A 165 -23.46 36.48 -23.99
C ASN A 165 -23.03 37.28 -25.24
N SER A 166 -22.49 36.61 -26.26
CA SER A 166 -22.16 37.23 -27.55
C SER A 166 -22.41 36.31 -28.76
N MET A 167 -23.64 35.81 -28.92
CA MET A 167 -24.07 35.21 -30.20
C MET A 167 -25.59 35.25 -30.45
N ASP A 168 -26.23 36.39 -30.26
CA ASP A 168 -27.56 36.64 -30.83
C ASP A 168 -27.46 36.74 -32.36
N THR A 169 -28.01 35.79 -33.13
CA THR A 169 -29.09 36.02 -34.13
C THR A 169 -29.59 34.74 -34.83
N PHE A 170 -30.91 34.63 -35.07
CA PHE A 170 -31.60 33.72 -36.04
C PHE A 170 -31.54 32.19 -35.75
N ILE A 171 -32.61 31.36 -35.85
CA ILE A 171 -33.96 31.44 -36.45
C ILE A 171 -35.01 30.76 -35.53
N THR A 172 -36.25 31.26 -35.55
CA THR A 172 -37.46 30.67 -34.94
C THR A 172 -38.05 29.46 -35.69
N ALA A 173 -38.43 28.39 -34.99
CA ALA A 173 -39.68 27.65 -35.24
C ALA A 173 -40.04 26.71 -34.08
N SER A 174 -41.27 26.82 -33.58
CA SER A 174 -41.83 25.94 -32.54
C SER A 174 -42.52 24.71 -33.15
N THR A 175 -42.41 23.55 -32.51
CA THR A 175 -43.54 22.59 -32.42
C THR A 175 -43.39 21.68 -31.22
N SER A 176 -44.49 21.50 -30.49
CA SER A 176 -44.64 20.59 -29.35
C SER A 176 -45.18 19.22 -29.81
N ILE A 177 -44.90 18.16 -29.03
CA ILE A 177 -45.76 16.98 -28.80
C ILE A 177 -45.14 16.12 -27.66
N THR A 178 -46.00 15.41 -26.93
CA THR A 178 -45.73 14.63 -25.70
C THR A 178 -46.13 13.13 -25.91
N ASP A 179 -45.92 12.16 -25.01
CA ASP A 179 -45.62 12.28 -23.56
C ASP A 179 -44.53 11.31 -23.01
N PRO A 180 -44.77 10.22 -22.25
CA PRO A 180 -44.09 10.12 -20.95
C PRO A 180 -43.24 8.85 -20.71
N GLY A 181 -42.38 8.90 -19.69
CA GLY A 181 -41.57 7.78 -19.22
C GLY A 181 -40.95 8.04 -17.83
N SER A 182 -41.80 8.27 -16.83
CA SER A 182 -41.44 8.76 -15.50
C SER A 182 -40.66 7.75 -14.63
N TYR A 183 -39.59 8.23 -13.98
CA TYR A 183 -39.18 7.77 -12.65
C TYR A 183 -39.31 8.94 -11.67
N GLU A 184 -39.99 8.70 -10.55
CA GLU A 184 -40.40 9.75 -9.60
C GLU A 184 -39.23 10.20 -8.71
N LEU A 185 -38.83 11.46 -8.84
CA LEU A 185 -38.02 12.16 -7.84
C LEU A 185 -38.94 12.63 -6.71
N VAL A 186 -38.74 12.10 -5.50
CA VAL A 186 -39.43 12.60 -4.30
C VAL A 186 -38.86 13.98 -3.94
N GLN A 187 -39.54 15.04 -4.38
CA GLN A 187 -39.30 16.39 -3.89
C GLN A 187 -39.91 16.57 -2.50
N GLY A 188 -39.11 17.03 -1.54
CA GLY A 188 -39.55 17.13 -0.14
C GLY A 188 -38.56 17.81 0.80
N ILE A 189 -37.85 18.85 0.36
CA ILE A 189 -37.13 19.76 1.26
C ILE A 189 -37.48 21.20 0.87
N GLU A 190 -37.94 21.96 1.86
CA GLU A 190 -38.31 23.38 1.73
C GLU A 190 -37.07 24.24 1.44
N LYS A 191 -37.27 25.41 0.83
CA LYS A 191 -36.21 26.42 0.69
C LYS A 191 -35.79 26.93 2.06
N GLN A 192 -34.75 26.35 2.64
CA GLN A 192 -33.95 27.01 3.67
C GLN A 192 -32.93 27.92 3.00
N ASP A 193 -32.66 29.07 3.62
CA ASP A 193 -31.77 30.09 3.07
C ASP A 193 -30.38 29.53 2.75
N ASN A 194 -29.89 29.82 1.54
CA ASN A 194 -28.54 29.46 1.09
C ASN A 194 -27.49 30.27 1.85
N ASN A 195 -27.18 29.83 3.05
CA ASN A 195 -26.04 30.27 3.84
C ASN A 195 -25.28 29.05 4.39
N VAL A 196 -24.98 28.13 3.48
CA VAL A 196 -24.05 27.02 3.75
C VAL A 196 -22.67 27.64 3.86
N GLN A 197 -22.13 27.70 5.09
CA GLN A 197 -20.73 28.05 5.27
C GLN A 197 -19.86 27.01 4.55
N PRO A 198 -18.75 27.39 3.91
CA PRO A 198 -17.77 26.42 3.44
C PRO A 198 -17.37 25.53 4.61
N VAL A 199 -17.25 24.22 4.38
CA VAL A 199 -16.78 23.28 5.41
C VAL A 199 -15.34 23.66 5.72
N GLY A 200 -15.19 24.43 6.79
CA GLY A 200 -14.10 25.39 6.87
C GLY A 200 -12.75 24.77 7.21
N GLN A 201 -11.71 25.58 6.98
CA GLN A 201 -10.52 25.55 7.82
C GLN A 201 -10.96 25.41 9.29
N PRO A 202 -10.33 24.54 10.09
CA PRO A 202 -10.85 24.23 11.43
C PRO A 202 -11.03 25.49 12.25
N SER A 203 -12.20 25.64 12.87
CA SER A 203 -12.64 26.86 13.58
C SER A 203 -11.68 27.33 14.70
N ARG A 204 -10.71 26.49 15.07
CA ARG A 204 -9.58 26.81 15.94
C ARG A 204 -8.29 26.44 15.23
N SER A 205 -7.35 27.38 15.18
CA SER A 205 -5.99 27.08 14.76
C SER A 205 -5.27 26.23 15.82
N PHE A 206 -4.84 25.04 15.43
CA PHE A 206 -4.01 24.19 16.29
C PHE A 206 -2.53 24.41 15.94
N LYS A 207 -1.69 24.63 16.96
CA LYS A 207 -0.24 24.66 16.73
C LYS A 207 0.28 23.23 16.60
N VAL A 208 0.43 22.75 15.37
CA VAL A 208 1.09 21.48 15.07
C VAL A 208 2.51 21.50 15.62
N LYS A 209 2.91 20.44 16.31
CA LYS A 209 4.23 20.29 16.94
C LYS A 209 4.83 18.94 16.55
N PRO A 210 5.32 18.80 15.31
CA PRO A 210 5.94 17.55 14.89
C PRO A 210 7.20 17.25 15.71
N ASN A 211 7.43 15.96 16.01
CA ASN A 211 8.61 15.51 16.74
C ASN A 211 9.62 14.84 15.80
N ALA A 212 10.29 15.64 14.97
CA ALA A 212 11.33 15.16 14.06
C ALA A 212 12.50 14.44 14.75
N LYS A 213 12.68 14.65 16.07
CA LYS A 213 13.75 14.03 16.88
C LYS A 213 13.34 12.72 17.57
N ILE A 214 12.13 12.21 17.33
CA ILE A 214 11.62 11.02 18.00
C ILE A 214 12.45 9.76 17.70
N LEU A 215 12.97 9.64 16.47
CA LEU A 215 13.95 8.65 16.06
C LEU A 215 15.05 9.31 15.21
N PRO A 216 16.34 8.96 15.38
CA PRO A 216 17.42 9.55 14.60
C PRO A 216 17.28 9.39 13.08
N CYS A 217 16.66 8.31 12.60
CA CYS A 217 16.44 8.07 11.18
C CYS A 217 15.44 9.04 10.53
N LEU A 218 14.55 9.65 11.32
CA LEU A 218 13.52 10.60 10.87
C LEU A 218 14.02 12.05 10.85
N ALA A 219 15.06 12.39 11.61
CA ALA A 219 15.50 13.77 11.84
C ALA A 219 16.00 14.53 10.59
N LYS A 220 16.22 13.83 9.47
CA LYS A 220 16.63 14.39 8.18
C LYS A 220 15.47 14.61 7.19
N TYR A 221 14.27 14.15 7.54
CA TYR A 221 13.08 14.24 6.70
C TYR A 221 12.11 15.30 7.23
N LYS A 222 11.32 15.88 6.35
CA LYS A 222 10.25 16.79 6.75
C LYS A 222 8.99 15.98 7.12
N PRO A 223 8.33 16.28 8.25
CA PRO A 223 7.10 15.61 8.66
C PRO A 223 5.99 15.66 7.61
N GLU A 224 5.75 16.85 7.05
CA GLU A 224 4.74 17.12 6.04
C GLU A 224 4.98 16.33 4.73
N GLU A 225 6.23 16.22 4.28
CA GLU A 225 6.58 15.51 3.04
C GLU A 225 6.42 13.98 3.18
N LEU A 226 6.79 13.41 4.33
CA LEU A 226 6.58 11.98 4.59
C LEU A 226 5.12 11.64 4.89
N HIS A 227 4.35 12.59 5.42
CA HIS A 227 2.90 12.45 5.57
C HIS A 227 2.27 12.36 4.18
N GLU A 228 2.42 13.41 3.37
CA GLU A 228 1.91 13.49 1.99
C GLU A 228 2.29 12.26 1.15
N ALA A 229 3.58 11.91 1.12
CA ALA A 229 4.08 10.77 0.34
C ALA A 229 3.46 9.43 0.76
N LEU A 230 3.14 9.25 2.05
CA LEU A 230 2.53 8.01 2.52
C LEU A 230 1.09 7.90 2.01
N PHE A 231 0.29 8.96 2.10
CA PHE A 231 -1.11 8.93 1.62
C PHE A 231 -1.21 8.86 0.10
N LYS A 232 -0.30 9.50 -0.65
CA LYS A 232 -0.20 9.37 -2.11
C LYS A 232 0.21 7.96 -2.58
N ALA A 233 1.07 7.27 -1.84
CA ALA A 233 1.51 5.91 -2.18
C ALA A 233 0.42 4.83 -1.98
N LEU A 234 -0.67 5.15 -1.28
CA LEU A 234 -1.83 4.28 -1.05
C LEU A 234 -2.82 4.37 -2.21
N ARG A 235 -3.17 3.20 -2.74
CA ARG A 235 -4.14 3.05 -3.82
C ARG A 235 -5.27 2.13 -3.38
N ASN A 236 -5.50 1.04 -4.10
CA ASN A 236 -6.31 -0.11 -3.70
C ASN A 236 -5.60 -1.07 -2.71
N ASP A 237 -4.42 -0.69 -2.17
CA ASP A 237 -3.72 -1.41 -1.09
C ASP A 237 -4.35 -1.09 0.29
N LEU A 238 -4.41 -2.07 1.21
CA LEU A 238 -4.70 -1.77 2.62
C LEU A 238 -3.54 -1.03 3.28
N PHE A 239 -3.85 0.04 4.01
CA PHE A 239 -2.86 0.93 4.62
C PHE A 239 -1.91 0.19 5.59
N ASP A 240 -2.44 -0.56 6.55
CA ASP A 240 -1.60 -1.34 7.45
C ASP A 240 -0.79 -2.42 6.72
N ASN A 241 -1.30 -3.02 5.63
CA ASN A 241 -0.55 -4.00 4.86
C ASN A 241 0.61 -3.39 4.09
N TYR A 242 0.42 -2.19 3.52
CA TYR A 242 1.49 -1.40 2.91
C TYR A 242 2.63 -1.15 3.92
N VAL A 243 2.30 -0.72 5.14
CA VAL A 243 3.30 -0.55 6.23
C VAL A 243 3.92 -1.88 6.64
N LEU A 244 3.12 -2.94 6.80
CA LEU A 244 3.57 -4.27 7.22
C LEU A 244 4.59 -4.90 6.25
N ARG A 245 4.58 -4.57 4.95
CA ARG A 245 5.66 -4.99 4.01
C ARG A 245 7.05 -4.60 4.53
N PHE A 246 7.20 -3.37 5.00
CA PHE A 246 8.46 -2.85 5.57
C PHE A 246 8.78 -3.49 6.92
N VAL A 247 7.75 -3.72 7.76
CA VAL A 247 7.90 -4.39 9.07
C VAL A 247 8.36 -5.85 8.90
N ARG A 248 7.77 -6.60 7.96
CA ARG A 248 8.18 -7.98 7.61
C ARG A 248 9.60 -8.02 7.05
N ALA A 249 9.93 -7.16 6.08
CA ALA A 249 11.27 -7.06 5.49
C ALA A 249 12.37 -6.64 6.48
N ARG A 250 11.99 -6.07 7.64
CA ARG A 250 12.90 -5.74 8.75
C ARG A 250 12.68 -6.60 9.99
N LYS A 251 12.08 -7.79 9.81
CA LYS A 251 11.93 -8.86 10.80
C LYS A 251 11.32 -8.37 12.11
N PHE A 252 10.27 -7.55 11.99
CA PHE A 252 9.53 -6.96 13.11
C PHE A 252 10.41 -6.14 14.07
N LYS A 253 11.40 -5.42 13.54
CA LYS A 253 12.13 -4.36 14.24
C LYS A 253 11.60 -2.99 13.82
N TYR A 254 10.95 -2.27 14.74
CA TYR A 254 10.25 -1.02 14.41
C TYR A 254 11.21 0.08 13.89
N GLU A 255 12.40 0.25 14.47
CA GLU A 255 13.37 1.29 14.05
C GLU A 255 13.88 1.06 12.63
N ASP A 256 14.26 -0.19 12.31
CA ASP A 256 14.73 -0.59 10.97
C ASP A 256 13.60 -0.45 9.94
N ALA A 257 12.36 -0.79 10.32
CA ALA A 257 11.17 -0.66 9.47
C ALA A 257 10.84 0.80 9.15
N ILE A 258 10.80 1.68 10.16
CA ILE A 258 10.60 3.13 9.99
C ILE A 258 11.71 3.74 9.15
N ALA A 259 12.97 3.36 9.40
CA ALA A 259 14.11 3.85 8.61
C ALA A 259 14.00 3.46 7.12
N MET A 260 13.51 2.25 6.81
CA MET A 260 13.28 1.80 5.45
C MET A 260 12.08 2.50 4.80
N LEU A 261 10.92 2.53 5.47
CA LEU A 261 9.70 3.15 4.94
C LEU A 261 9.92 4.63 4.68
N SER A 262 10.46 5.39 5.64
CA SER A 262 10.75 6.82 5.46
C SER A 262 11.75 7.10 4.34
N LYS A 263 12.76 6.23 4.14
CA LYS A 263 13.66 6.31 2.97
C LYS A 263 12.89 6.06 1.66
N SER A 264 11.94 5.12 1.66
CA SER A 264 11.16 4.83 0.46
C SER A 264 10.23 5.97 0.07
N LEU A 265 9.51 6.53 1.05
CA LEU A 265 8.62 7.68 0.86
C LEU A 265 9.38 8.92 0.36
N ASP A 266 10.52 9.25 0.98
CA ASP A 266 11.39 10.35 0.54
C ASP A 266 11.92 10.13 -0.89
N TRP A 267 12.39 8.93 -1.22
CA TRP A 267 12.84 8.61 -2.59
C TRP A 267 11.70 8.74 -3.61
N ARG A 268 10.52 8.24 -3.26
CA ARG A 268 9.33 8.21 -4.12
C ARG A 268 8.90 9.63 -4.52
N ARG A 269 8.89 10.55 -3.55
CA ARG A 269 8.52 11.95 -3.71
C ARG A 269 9.66 12.81 -4.26
N ASN A 270 10.80 12.81 -3.56
CA ASN A 270 11.87 13.81 -3.74
C ASN A 270 12.98 13.37 -4.72
N THR A 271 12.98 12.13 -5.22
CA THR A 271 14.01 11.66 -6.19
C THR A 271 13.47 11.36 -7.59
N LEU A 272 12.26 10.79 -7.72
CA LEU A 272 11.75 10.27 -9.00
C LEU A 272 10.26 10.55 -9.29
N GLU A 273 9.56 11.38 -8.49
CA GLU A 273 8.17 11.82 -8.77
C GLU A 273 7.24 10.65 -9.18
N VAL A 274 7.32 9.55 -8.42
CA VAL A 274 6.82 8.23 -8.87
C VAL A 274 5.29 8.21 -8.99
N ASP A 275 4.59 8.96 -8.15
CA ASP A 275 3.12 9.02 -8.18
C ASP A 275 2.64 9.88 -9.35
N GLU A 276 3.33 10.97 -9.64
CA GLU A 276 3.10 11.83 -10.80
C GLU A 276 3.38 11.09 -12.11
N PHE A 277 4.47 10.32 -12.22
CA PHE A 277 4.72 9.44 -13.37
C PHE A 277 3.66 8.34 -13.54
N PHE A 278 3.13 7.81 -12.44
CA PHE A 278 2.05 6.82 -12.45
C PHE A 278 0.71 7.41 -12.90
N LEU A 279 0.40 8.64 -12.48
CA LEU A 279 -0.82 9.35 -12.88
C LEU A 279 -0.77 9.83 -14.34
N GLU A 280 0.38 10.35 -14.81
CA GLU A 280 0.58 10.78 -16.21
C GLU A 280 0.63 9.60 -17.19
N GLY A 281 1.28 8.50 -16.80
CA GLY A 281 1.40 7.31 -17.63
C GLY A 281 2.25 7.52 -18.89
N ASP A 282 1.78 6.94 -20.00
CA ASP A 282 2.43 6.95 -21.31
C ASP A 282 1.74 7.85 -22.36
N ALA A 283 0.40 7.92 -22.32
CA ALA A 283 -0.40 8.56 -23.37
C ALA A 283 -0.02 10.03 -23.69
N PRO A 284 0.20 10.94 -22.72
CA PRO A 284 0.57 12.32 -23.04
C PRO A 284 1.91 12.43 -23.78
N SER A 285 2.87 11.56 -23.45
CA SER A 285 4.16 11.52 -24.13
C SER A 285 4.06 10.87 -25.53
N TYR A 286 3.19 9.86 -25.70
CA TYR A 286 2.91 9.24 -27.00
C TYR A 286 2.25 10.25 -27.97
N LEU A 287 1.12 10.84 -27.56
CA LEU A 287 0.29 11.71 -28.39
C LEU A 287 1.01 12.99 -28.82
N ASN A 288 1.81 13.58 -27.93
CA ASN A 288 2.60 14.78 -28.23
C ASN A 288 3.97 14.47 -28.90
N GLY A 289 4.32 13.20 -29.10
CA GLY A 289 5.59 12.78 -29.70
C GLY A 289 6.85 13.15 -28.88
N THR A 290 6.68 13.41 -27.57
CA THR A 290 7.75 13.73 -26.63
C THR A 290 8.33 12.45 -26.00
N ASN A 291 9.40 12.57 -25.21
CA ASN A 291 9.97 11.46 -24.44
C ASN A 291 10.17 10.14 -25.23
N LYS A 292 10.60 10.24 -26.51
CA LYS A 292 10.55 9.15 -27.49
C LYS A 292 11.19 7.82 -27.03
N GLY A 293 12.25 7.87 -26.21
CA GLY A 293 12.86 6.68 -25.62
C GLY A 293 11.98 5.97 -24.59
N PHE A 294 11.36 6.74 -23.68
CA PHE A 294 10.38 6.24 -22.72
C PHE A 294 9.21 5.55 -23.43
N ILE A 295 8.65 6.18 -24.47
CA ILE A 295 7.58 5.60 -25.30
C ILE A 295 8.05 4.37 -26.07
N LYS A 296 9.27 4.38 -26.64
CA LYS A 296 9.84 3.21 -27.33
C LYS A 296 9.97 2.00 -26.42
N ASN A 297 10.18 2.17 -25.10
CA ASN A 297 10.17 1.05 -24.17
C ASN A 297 8.80 0.34 -24.10
N PHE A 298 7.68 1.05 -24.30
CA PHE A 298 6.34 0.47 -24.36
C PHE A 298 6.02 -0.13 -25.74
N THR A 299 6.18 0.63 -26.82
CA THR A 299 5.76 0.23 -28.18
C THR A 299 6.48 -1.01 -28.71
N VAL A 300 7.65 -1.34 -28.15
CA VAL A 300 8.40 -2.58 -28.43
C VAL A 300 7.74 -3.84 -27.84
N GLY A 301 6.73 -3.72 -26.96
CA GLY A 301 5.99 -4.87 -26.41
C GLY A 301 6.84 -5.81 -25.54
N LYS A 302 7.86 -5.25 -24.87
CA LYS A 302 8.85 -6.02 -24.09
C LYS A 302 8.44 -6.37 -22.67
N CYS A 303 7.40 -5.74 -22.11
CA CYS A 303 6.86 -6.06 -20.79
C CYS A 303 5.34 -5.99 -20.79
N TYR A 304 4.67 -6.92 -20.12
CA TYR A 304 3.23 -6.90 -19.86
C TYR A 304 2.89 -7.74 -18.63
N SER A 305 1.68 -7.58 -18.09
CA SER A 305 1.14 -8.38 -16.99
C SER A 305 -0.06 -9.17 -17.47
N ARG A 306 -0.09 -10.48 -17.24
CA ARG A 306 -1.18 -11.37 -17.64
C ARG A 306 -1.05 -12.75 -16.98
N GLY A 307 -2.18 -13.32 -16.57
CA GLY A 307 -2.22 -14.65 -15.93
C GLY A 307 -1.74 -14.63 -14.48
N MET A 308 -1.82 -15.79 -13.84
CA MET A 308 -1.45 -15.98 -12.43
C MET A 308 -0.57 -17.23 -12.23
N ASP A 309 0.30 -17.17 -11.21
CA ASP A 309 1.04 -18.33 -10.73
C ASP A 309 0.19 -19.26 -9.85
N LYS A 310 0.76 -20.38 -9.41
CA LYS A 310 0.09 -21.39 -8.57
C LYS A 310 -0.24 -20.92 -7.15
N GLN A 311 0.34 -19.81 -6.71
CA GLN A 311 0.00 -19.11 -5.47
C GLN A 311 -1.05 -18.00 -5.72
N ARG A 312 -1.56 -17.92 -6.95
CA ARG A 312 -2.47 -16.92 -7.52
C ARG A 312 -1.90 -15.50 -7.60
N ASN A 313 -0.58 -15.32 -7.56
CA ASN A 313 0.03 -14.00 -7.78
C ASN A 313 -0.09 -13.63 -9.28
N PRO A 314 -0.42 -12.38 -9.64
CA PRO A 314 -0.32 -11.90 -11.03
C PRO A 314 1.10 -12.04 -11.58
N ILE A 315 1.20 -12.39 -12.86
CA ILE A 315 2.48 -12.55 -13.56
C ILE A 315 2.83 -11.31 -14.36
N VAL A 316 4.07 -10.83 -14.23
CA VAL A 316 4.69 -9.83 -15.11
C VAL A 316 5.72 -10.54 -15.99
N LEU A 317 5.61 -10.45 -17.31
CA LEU A 317 6.55 -11.07 -18.25
C LEU A 317 7.37 -10.02 -18.99
N PHE A 318 8.70 -10.14 -18.92
CA PHE A 318 9.68 -9.30 -19.59
C PHE A 318 10.50 -10.09 -20.64
N LYS A 319 10.45 -9.66 -21.90
CA LYS A 319 11.18 -10.27 -23.03
C LYS A 319 12.55 -9.62 -23.21
N ALA A 320 13.58 -10.20 -22.61
CA ALA A 320 14.92 -9.63 -22.61
C ALA A 320 15.50 -9.43 -24.02
N ARG A 321 15.15 -10.28 -25.00
CA ARG A 321 15.58 -10.16 -26.41
C ARG A 321 15.16 -8.86 -27.11
N LEU A 322 14.15 -8.17 -26.57
CA LEU A 322 13.60 -6.92 -27.11
C LEU A 322 14.12 -5.68 -26.36
N ASN A 323 14.87 -5.88 -25.28
CA ASN A 323 15.50 -4.77 -24.58
C ASN A 323 16.77 -4.35 -25.32
N TYR A 324 16.92 -3.08 -25.69
CA TYR A 324 18.19 -2.51 -26.17
C TYR A 324 18.45 -1.19 -25.45
N SER A 325 19.61 -1.03 -24.82
CA SER A 325 19.96 0.20 -24.10
C SER A 325 20.10 1.44 -25.00
N ALA A 326 20.24 1.24 -26.31
CA ALA A 326 20.23 2.31 -27.30
C ALA A 326 18.82 2.85 -27.64
N ASP A 327 17.75 2.16 -27.22
CA ASP A 327 16.37 2.55 -27.54
C ASP A 327 15.87 3.71 -26.67
N SER A 328 16.45 3.90 -25.48
CA SER A 328 16.03 4.91 -24.52
C SER A 328 17.21 5.39 -23.68
N PRO A 329 17.32 6.71 -23.39
CA PRO A 329 18.16 7.20 -22.31
C PRO A 329 17.78 6.52 -20.99
N LEU A 330 18.76 6.36 -20.08
CA LEU A 330 18.58 5.65 -18.81
C LEU A 330 17.40 6.18 -18.00
N GLU A 331 17.23 7.51 -17.88
CA GLU A 331 16.10 8.09 -17.14
C GLU A 331 14.74 7.75 -17.76
N GLY A 332 14.65 7.67 -19.10
CA GLY A 332 13.45 7.18 -19.78
C GLY A 332 13.18 5.69 -19.53
N THR A 333 14.23 4.88 -19.38
CA THR A 333 14.12 3.46 -19.01
C THR A 333 13.73 3.29 -17.54
N LYS A 334 14.23 4.15 -16.64
CA LYS A 334 13.83 4.19 -15.22
C LYS A 334 12.36 4.57 -15.08
N ARG A 335 11.92 5.67 -15.72
CA ARG A 335 10.50 6.10 -15.73
C ARG A 335 9.60 4.97 -16.27
N TYR A 336 9.98 4.33 -17.36
CA TYR A 336 9.27 3.16 -17.90
C TYR A 336 9.15 2.02 -16.88
N ALA A 337 10.27 1.64 -16.24
CA ALA A 337 10.27 0.58 -15.23
C ALA A 337 9.37 0.91 -14.04
N LEU A 338 9.40 2.15 -13.54
CA LEU A 338 8.52 2.62 -12.48
C LEU A 338 7.04 2.53 -12.88
N VAL A 339 6.66 3.09 -14.03
CA VAL A 339 5.25 3.09 -14.49
C VAL A 339 4.73 1.65 -14.64
N ILE A 340 5.51 0.74 -15.24
CA ILE A 340 5.14 -0.68 -15.36
C ILE A 340 4.98 -1.35 -13.99
N ILE A 341 5.88 -1.10 -13.03
CA ILE A 341 5.79 -1.66 -11.68
C ILE A 341 4.57 -1.12 -10.93
N GLU A 342 4.31 0.19 -11.04
CA GLU A 342 3.23 0.88 -10.33
C GLU A 342 1.84 0.56 -10.92
N TRP A 343 1.73 0.34 -12.23
CA TRP A 343 0.54 -0.25 -12.85
C TRP A 343 0.38 -1.75 -12.54
N SER A 344 1.48 -2.50 -12.42
CA SER A 344 1.42 -3.90 -11.98
C SER A 344 0.95 -4.02 -10.53
N ARG A 345 1.24 -3.04 -9.66
CA ARG A 345 0.69 -2.95 -8.29
C ARG A 345 -0.83 -2.85 -8.26
N LEU A 346 -1.46 -2.18 -9.23
CA LEU A 346 -2.93 -2.08 -9.28
C LEU A 346 -3.62 -3.44 -9.45
N ASN A 347 -2.93 -4.43 -10.02
CA ASN A 347 -3.41 -5.79 -10.20
C ASN A 347 -3.25 -6.67 -8.94
N LEU A 348 -2.78 -6.09 -7.83
CA LEU A 348 -2.78 -6.75 -6.52
C LEU A 348 -4.18 -6.67 -5.91
N LYS A 349 -4.64 -7.80 -5.36
CA LYS A 349 -5.96 -7.96 -4.73
C LYS A 349 -5.75 -8.35 -3.26
N ASP A 350 -5.12 -7.47 -2.50
CA ASP A 350 -4.77 -7.70 -1.09
C ASP A 350 -6.00 -7.89 -0.20
N ILE A 351 -7.14 -7.28 -0.56
CA ILE A 351 -8.42 -7.38 0.15
C ILE A 351 -9.20 -8.62 -0.28
N SER A 352 -9.71 -8.68 -1.51
CA SER A 352 -10.56 -9.79 -2.00
C SER A 352 -9.91 -11.16 -2.04
N GLU A 353 -8.59 -11.22 -2.25
CA GLU A 353 -7.91 -12.49 -2.53
C GLU A 353 -6.61 -12.69 -1.76
N SER A 354 -6.24 -11.77 -0.87
CA SER A 354 -4.95 -11.75 -0.18
C SER A 354 -3.72 -11.80 -1.12
N LYS A 355 -3.86 -11.29 -2.34
CA LYS A 355 -2.82 -11.26 -3.37
C LYS A 355 -2.04 -9.95 -3.30
N ASP A 356 -1.01 -9.91 -2.46
CA ASP A 356 -0.15 -8.73 -2.29
C ASP A 356 1.23 -8.86 -2.96
N GLN A 357 1.43 -9.89 -3.78
CA GLN A 357 2.69 -10.20 -4.46
C GLN A 357 2.50 -10.45 -5.96
N CYS A 358 3.56 -10.24 -6.74
CA CYS A 358 3.63 -10.61 -8.15
C CYS A 358 4.77 -11.61 -8.42
N SER A 359 4.64 -12.38 -9.50
CA SER A 359 5.71 -13.24 -10.01
C SER A 359 6.23 -12.68 -11.34
N VAL A 360 7.55 -12.67 -11.53
CA VAL A 360 8.19 -12.01 -12.68
C VAL A 360 8.91 -13.05 -13.54
N ILE A 361 8.54 -13.15 -14.82
CA ILE A 361 9.26 -13.97 -15.80
C ILE A 361 10.20 -13.06 -16.60
N PHE A 362 11.51 -13.30 -16.51
CA PHE A 362 12.46 -12.76 -17.47
C PHE A 362 12.71 -13.82 -18.54
N ASP A 363 12.11 -13.65 -19.72
CA ASP A 363 12.36 -14.50 -20.88
C ASP A 363 13.64 -14.07 -21.61
N LEU A 364 14.66 -14.92 -21.54
CA LEU A 364 15.95 -14.72 -22.22
C LEU A 364 16.05 -15.51 -23.53
N THR A 365 14.93 -16.03 -24.07
CA THR A 365 14.90 -16.69 -25.38
C THR A 365 15.39 -15.74 -26.48
N GLY A 366 16.53 -16.04 -27.07
CA GLY A 366 17.17 -15.17 -28.08
C GLY A 366 17.92 -13.95 -27.51
N PHE A 367 18.16 -13.90 -26.19
CA PHE A 367 18.97 -12.86 -25.56
C PHE A 367 20.43 -12.87 -26.07
N SER A 368 20.98 -11.68 -26.28
CA SER A 368 22.38 -11.45 -26.63
C SER A 368 23.00 -10.34 -25.77
N LEU A 369 24.32 -10.19 -25.80
CA LEU A 369 25.00 -9.09 -25.08
C LEU A 369 24.56 -7.69 -25.55
N LYS A 370 23.99 -7.55 -26.76
CA LYS A 370 23.41 -6.27 -27.23
C LYS A 370 22.16 -5.86 -26.44
N ASN A 371 21.53 -6.82 -25.77
CA ASN A 371 20.30 -6.60 -25.01
C ASN A 371 20.53 -6.25 -23.53
N ASN A 372 21.78 -6.30 -23.10
CA ASN A 372 22.18 -6.16 -21.71
C ASN A 372 22.19 -4.68 -21.30
N ASP A 373 21.28 -4.30 -20.41
CA ASP A 373 21.22 -2.97 -19.80
C ASP A 373 21.54 -3.09 -18.29
N LEU A 374 22.83 -3.21 -17.97
CA LEU A 374 23.29 -3.33 -16.58
C LEU A 374 22.84 -2.14 -15.70
N PRO A 375 22.86 -0.86 -16.16
CA PRO A 375 22.30 0.25 -15.40
C PRO A 375 20.81 0.07 -15.05
N ALA A 376 19.96 -0.31 -16.00
CA ALA A 376 18.54 -0.55 -15.74
C ALA A 376 18.31 -1.77 -14.82
N ILE A 377 19.07 -2.85 -15.00
CA ILE A 377 18.99 -4.04 -14.13
C ILE A 377 19.42 -3.70 -12.69
N LYS A 378 20.47 -2.89 -12.52
CA LYS A 378 20.91 -2.42 -11.19
C LYS A 378 19.86 -1.54 -10.52
N PHE A 379 19.23 -0.65 -11.28
CA PHE A 379 18.12 0.18 -10.79
C PHE A 379 16.90 -0.67 -10.35
N LEU A 380 16.53 -1.69 -11.12
CA LEU A 380 15.47 -2.64 -10.73
C LEU A 380 15.80 -3.38 -9.43
N ALA A 381 17.05 -3.83 -9.27
CA ALA A 381 17.50 -4.46 -8.03
C ALA A 381 17.38 -3.49 -6.83
N GLU A 382 17.89 -2.25 -6.97
CA GLU A 382 17.79 -1.21 -5.95
C GLU A 382 16.34 -0.91 -5.55
N ILE A 383 15.39 -0.87 -6.49
CA ILE A 383 13.95 -0.72 -6.21
C ILE A 383 13.43 -1.89 -5.34
N PHE A 384 13.64 -3.13 -5.78
CA PHE A 384 13.06 -4.29 -5.10
C PHE A 384 13.65 -4.55 -3.72
N GLU A 385 14.93 -4.21 -3.49
CA GLU A 385 15.58 -4.31 -2.18
C GLU A 385 15.18 -3.20 -1.19
N ALA A 386 15.14 -1.95 -1.67
CA ALA A 386 15.09 -0.78 -0.79
C ALA A 386 13.73 -0.08 -0.75
N HIS A 387 12.90 -0.24 -1.79
CA HIS A 387 11.72 0.60 -2.01
C HIS A 387 10.41 -0.19 -2.06
N LEU A 388 10.42 -1.42 -2.59
CA LEU A 388 9.25 -2.30 -2.70
C LEU A 388 9.45 -3.65 -1.99
N PRO A 389 9.62 -3.64 -0.65
CA PRO A 389 9.78 -4.87 0.13
C PRO A 389 8.57 -5.80 -0.03
N GLU A 390 8.83 -7.11 0.06
CA GLU A 390 7.81 -8.15 0.15
C GLU A 390 6.82 -8.24 -1.03
N ILE A 391 7.03 -7.51 -2.13
CA ILE A 391 6.16 -7.54 -3.33
C ILE A 391 6.46 -8.72 -4.28
N LEU A 392 7.69 -9.21 -4.30
CA LEU A 392 8.08 -10.32 -5.17
C LEU A 392 7.70 -11.65 -4.52
N GLY A 393 6.94 -12.49 -5.25
CA GLY A 393 6.68 -13.89 -4.92
C GLY A 393 7.76 -14.80 -5.49
N SER A 394 7.92 -14.82 -6.82
CA SER A 394 8.98 -15.57 -7.53
C SER A 394 9.53 -14.78 -8.72
N ILE A 395 10.81 -14.97 -9.03
CA ILE A 395 11.47 -14.45 -10.24
C ILE A 395 11.95 -15.66 -11.06
N LEU A 396 11.40 -15.86 -12.25
CA LEU A 396 11.75 -16.94 -13.16
C LEU A 396 12.67 -16.41 -14.26
N ILE A 397 13.96 -16.75 -14.19
CA ILE A 397 14.91 -16.48 -15.28
C ILE A 397 14.81 -17.63 -16.28
N HIS A 398 14.05 -17.41 -17.35
CA HIS A 398 13.71 -18.43 -18.33
C HIS A 398 14.66 -18.43 -19.53
N ASN A 399 15.08 -19.62 -19.95
CA ASN A 399 15.87 -19.88 -21.16
C ASN A 399 17.17 -19.04 -21.26
N ALA A 400 17.85 -18.84 -20.12
CA ALA A 400 19.10 -18.09 -20.07
C ALA A 400 20.21 -18.76 -20.92
N PRO A 401 20.78 -18.07 -21.93
CA PRO A 401 21.90 -18.61 -22.70
C PRO A 401 23.17 -18.67 -21.85
N TRP A 402 24.13 -19.52 -22.23
CA TRP A 402 25.37 -19.74 -21.45
C TRP A 402 26.13 -18.45 -21.09
N ILE A 403 26.10 -17.45 -21.98
CA ILE A 403 26.75 -16.15 -21.80
C ILE A 403 26.13 -15.32 -20.66
N PHE A 404 24.88 -15.59 -20.27
CA PHE A 404 24.22 -14.92 -19.15
C PHE A 404 24.87 -15.24 -17.80
N SER A 405 25.62 -16.34 -17.66
CA SER A 405 26.36 -16.67 -16.44
C SER A 405 27.32 -15.55 -15.99
N THR A 406 27.95 -14.85 -16.93
CA THR A 406 28.81 -13.69 -16.65
C THR A 406 28.02 -12.50 -16.09
N ILE A 407 26.84 -12.23 -16.67
CA ILE A 407 25.94 -11.16 -16.23
C ILE A 407 25.37 -11.48 -14.85
N TRP A 408 24.90 -12.71 -14.63
CA TRP A 408 24.41 -13.19 -13.35
C TRP A 408 25.44 -13.06 -12.22
N ASN A 409 26.73 -13.32 -12.52
CA ASN A 409 27.82 -13.12 -11.56
C ASN A 409 28.02 -11.66 -11.13
N LEU A 410 27.53 -10.68 -11.89
CA LEU A 410 27.45 -9.27 -11.49
C LEU A 410 26.17 -9.01 -10.68
N ILE A 411 25.01 -9.38 -11.24
CA ILE A 411 23.68 -9.12 -10.66
C ILE A 411 23.57 -9.68 -9.23
N LYS A 412 24.04 -10.90 -8.98
CA LYS A 412 23.92 -11.54 -7.66
C LYS A 412 24.59 -10.78 -6.51
N ASN A 413 25.49 -9.84 -6.79
CA ASN A 413 26.15 -9.00 -5.77
C ASN A 413 25.36 -7.72 -5.49
N TRP A 414 24.27 -7.47 -6.22
CA TRP A 414 23.31 -6.37 -6.02
C TRP A 414 21.97 -6.88 -5.46
N LEU A 415 21.94 -8.11 -4.93
CA LEU A 415 20.74 -8.75 -4.43
C LEU A 415 20.95 -9.27 -3.01
N ASP A 416 20.10 -8.82 -2.11
CA ASP A 416 20.01 -9.31 -0.74
C ASP A 416 19.55 -10.78 -0.72
N PRO A 417 19.89 -11.55 0.32
CA PRO A 417 19.55 -12.98 0.38
C PRO A 417 18.07 -13.31 0.21
N VAL A 418 17.16 -12.41 0.58
CA VAL A 418 15.70 -12.59 0.43
C VAL A 418 15.30 -12.49 -1.04
N VAL A 419 15.69 -11.44 -1.75
CA VAL A 419 15.41 -11.33 -3.20
C VAL A 419 16.13 -12.43 -3.98
N ALA A 420 17.39 -12.73 -3.65
CA ALA A 420 18.15 -13.80 -4.27
C ALA A 420 17.50 -15.20 -4.09
N SER A 421 16.87 -15.47 -2.94
CA SER A 421 16.18 -16.75 -2.70
C SER A 421 14.90 -16.97 -3.53
N LYS A 422 14.35 -15.90 -4.11
CA LYS A 422 13.14 -15.94 -4.96
C LYS A 422 13.47 -16.16 -6.44
N ILE A 423 14.76 -16.27 -6.80
CA ILE A 423 15.21 -16.41 -8.18
C ILE A 423 15.37 -17.89 -8.56
N HIS A 424 14.65 -18.30 -9.59
CA HIS A 424 14.64 -19.66 -10.12
C HIS A 424 15.03 -19.66 -11.60
N PHE A 425 16.01 -20.49 -11.97
CA PHE A 425 16.42 -20.66 -13.36
C PHE A 425 15.61 -21.79 -14.00
N THR A 426 14.97 -21.49 -15.13
CA THR A 426 14.13 -22.45 -15.87
C THR A 426 14.61 -22.58 -17.32
N LYS A 427 14.49 -23.76 -17.93
CA LYS A 427 14.94 -24.01 -19.31
C LYS A 427 13.88 -24.63 -20.22
N SER A 428 12.83 -25.18 -19.63
CA SER A 428 11.74 -25.86 -20.32
C SER A 428 10.39 -25.47 -19.74
N ILE A 429 9.31 -25.70 -20.50
CA ILE A 429 7.93 -25.56 -20.00
C ILE A 429 7.70 -26.40 -18.75
N LYS A 430 8.34 -27.57 -18.62
CA LYS A 430 8.25 -28.42 -17.41
C LYS A 430 8.81 -27.72 -16.17
N ASP A 431 9.82 -26.86 -16.32
CA ASP A 431 10.39 -26.09 -15.22
C ASP A 431 9.47 -24.92 -14.83
N LEU A 432 8.91 -24.21 -15.81
CA LEU A 432 7.90 -23.16 -15.59
C LEU A 432 6.65 -23.73 -14.92
N ASN A 433 6.21 -24.92 -15.34
CA ASN A 433 5.04 -25.64 -14.80
C ASN A 433 5.16 -26.04 -13.31
N GLN A 434 6.32 -25.88 -12.68
CA GLN A 434 6.46 -25.99 -11.22
C GLN A 434 5.85 -24.78 -10.50
N PHE A 435 5.79 -23.63 -11.16
CA PHE A 435 5.36 -22.35 -10.59
C PHE A 435 4.04 -21.83 -11.17
N ILE A 436 3.79 -22.04 -12.46
CA ILE A 436 2.71 -21.42 -13.23
C ILE A 436 2.07 -22.48 -14.13
N ASP A 437 0.74 -22.57 -14.21
CA ASP A 437 0.09 -23.52 -15.12
C ASP A 437 0.16 -23.05 -16.58
N SER A 438 0.21 -23.99 -17.54
CA SER A 438 0.49 -23.68 -18.95
C SER A 438 -0.54 -22.76 -19.62
N ASP A 439 -1.78 -22.72 -19.12
CA ASP A 439 -2.83 -21.80 -19.58
C ASP A 439 -2.59 -20.33 -19.14
N ASN A 440 -1.64 -20.10 -18.23
CA ASN A 440 -1.17 -18.78 -17.78
C ASN A 440 0.22 -18.44 -18.34
N LEU A 441 0.72 -19.20 -19.31
CA LEU A 441 2.00 -18.99 -19.98
C LEU A 441 1.77 -18.79 -21.49
N PRO A 442 2.49 -17.86 -22.14
CA PRO A 442 2.31 -17.64 -23.56
C PRO A 442 2.91 -18.78 -24.40
N GLU A 443 2.32 -19.04 -25.57
CA GLU A 443 2.82 -20.00 -26.56
C GLU A 443 4.31 -19.80 -26.89
N SER A 444 4.79 -18.55 -26.86
CA SER A 444 6.19 -18.20 -27.16
C SER A 444 7.22 -18.81 -26.20
N ILE A 445 6.81 -19.26 -25.01
CA ILE A 445 7.65 -20.02 -24.06
C ILE A 445 7.09 -21.43 -23.77
N GLY A 446 6.19 -21.92 -24.64
CA GLY A 446 5.63 -23.27 -24.60
C GLY A 446 4.36 -23.44 -23.77
N GLY A 447 3.69 -22.35 -23.38
CA GLY A 447 2.35 -22.41 -22.78
C GLY A 447 1.22 -22.47 -23.83
N ASN A 448 0.00 -22.18 -23.38
CA ASN A 448 -1.22 -22.29 -24.19
C ASN A 448 -1.91 -20.93 -24.45
N ASP A 449 -1.43 -19.83 -23.86
CA ASP A 449 -2.01 -18.49 -24.07
C ASP A 449 -1.45 -17.86 -25.36
N PRO A 450 -2.28 -17.53 -26.36
CA PRO A 450 -1.79 -16.92 -27.61
C PRO A 450 -1.36 -15.45 -27.43
N TYR A 451 -1.59 -14.84 -26.26
CA TYR A 451 -1.31 -13.42 -26.06
C TYR A 451 0.19 -13.08 -26.14
N ALA A 452 0.52 -12.21 -27.10
CA ALA A 452 1.89 -11.85 -27.42
C ALA A 452 2.38 -10.55 -26.75
N GLY A 453 1.63 -9.90 -25.85
CA GLY A 453 2.08 -8.67 -25.19
C GLY A 453 2.06 -7.45 -26.11
N GLU A 454 0.95 -7.25 -26.82
CA GLU A 454 0.74 -6.10 -27.70
C GLU A 454 0.62 -4.82 -26.89
N TYR A 455 1.10 -3.71 -27.47
CA TYR A 455 0.95 -2.38 -26.90
C TYR A 455 -0.31 -1.72 -27.48
N PRO A 456 -1.34 -1.41 -26.65
CA PRO A 456 -2.49 -0.66 -27.13
C PRO A 456 -2.09 0.81 -27.27
N ASP A 457 -1.87 1.23 -28.53
CA ASP A 457 -1.54 2.61 -28.89
C ASP A 457 -2.57 3.59 -28.30
N PRO A 458 -2.14 4.61 -27.54
CA PRO A 458 -3.02 5.67 -27.02
C PRO A 458 -3.73 6.42 -28.14
N LYS A 459 -5.03 6.64 -27.95
CA LYS A 459 -5.87 7.52 -28.76
C LYS A 459 -5.98 8.90 -28.11
N PRO A 460 -6.51 9.93 -28.80
CA PRO A 460 -6.66 11.27 -28.22
C PRO A 460 -7.44 11.30 -26.90
N GLU A 461 -8.48 10.47 -26.76
CA GLU A 461 -9.27 10.33 -25.52
C GLU A 461 -8.50 9.70 -24.35
N ASP A 462 -7.40 8.98 -24.62
CA ASP A 462 -6.51 8.43 -23.58
C ASP A 462 -5.51 9.48 -23.05
N GLY A 463 -5.52 10.71 -23.57
CA GLY A 463 -4.58 11.78 -23.19
C GLY A 463 -4.88 12.46 -21.83
N HIS A 464 -5.98 12.10 -21.17
CA HIS A 464 -6.47 12.68 -19.92
C HIS A 464 -7.23 11.63 -19.10
N PRO A 465 -7.57 11.89 -17.81
CA PRO A 465 -8.44 11.00 -17.04
C PRO A 465 -9.81 10.81 -17.73
N PRO A 466 -10.44 9.62 -17.64
CA PRO A 466 -11.74 9.35 -18.28
C PRO A 466 -12.91 10.22 -17.82
N LYS A 467 -12.84 10.81 -16.62
CA LYS A 467 -13.91 11.65 -16.04
C LYS A 467 -13.36 13.02 -15.59
N PRO A 468 -14.13 14.11 -15.76
CA PRO A 468 -13.77 15.42 -15.23
C PRO A 468 -13.97 15.49 -13.71
N LYS A 469 -13.24 16.37 -13.01
CA LYS A 469 -13.37 16.64 -11.57
C LYS A 469 -14.69 17.37 -11.22
N ASP A 470 -15.79 16.63 -11.32
CA ASP A 470 -17.15 17.09 -11.04
C ASP A 470 -17.50 17.09 -9.53
N SER A 471 -18.78 17.32 -9.21
CA SER A 471 -19.27 17.25 -7.83
C SER A 471 -19.17 15.85 -7.21
N VAL A 472 -19.21 14.79 -8.01
CA VAL A 472 -19.07 13.40 -7.55
C VAL A 472 -17.62 13.13 -7.16
N TYR A 473 -16.65 13.58 -7.96
CA TYR A 473 -15.23 13.56 -7.59
C TYR A 473 -14.97 14.27 -6.26
N ARG A 474 -15.54 15.47 -6.06
CA ARG A 474 -15.38 16.25 -4.82
C ARG A 474 -16.00 15.52 -3.63
N GLN A 475 -17.18 14.90 -3.79
CA GLN A 475 -17.83 14.11 -2.74
C GLN A 475 -16.99 12.89 -2.34
N ILE A 476 -16.49 12.10 -3.30
CA ILE A 476 -15.67 10.91 -3.02
C ILE A 476 -14.34 11.33 -2.38
N SER A 477 -13.69 12.38 -2.90
CA SER A 477 -12.42 12.90 -2.36
C SER A 477 -12.57 13.33 -0.91
N LYS A 478 -13.64 14.09 -0.60
CA LYS A 478 -13.98 14.51 0.77
C LYS A 478 -14.26 13.31 1.68
N GLN A 479 -15.06 12.34 1.24
CA GLN A 479 -15.36 11.13 2.03
C GLN A 479 -14.09 10.31 2.31
N ARG A 480 -13.19 10.22 1.33
CA ARG A 480 -11.91 9.54 1.47
C ARG A 480 -11.00 10.24 2.47
N ASP A 481 -10.90 11.57 2.43
CA ASP A 481 -10.17 12.35 3.42
C ASP A 481 -10.76 12.17 4.83
N GLU A 482 -12.08 12.28 4.99
CA GLU A 482 -12.75 12.02 6.27
C GLU A 482 -12.42 10.63 6.82
N ASN A 483 -12.44 9.60 5.97
CA ASN A 483 -12.09 8.23 6.33
C ASN A 483 -10.60 8.07 6.68
N LEU A 484 -9.68 8.76 5.99
CA LEU A 484 -8.26 8.79 6.37
C LEU A 484 -8.03 9.43 7.74
N VAL A 485 -8.73 10.54 8.06
CA VAL A 485 -8.61 11.18 9.38
C VAL A 485 -9.22 10.29 10.47
N LYS A 486 -10.36 9.63 10.20
CA LYS A 486 -10.95 8.62 11.10
C LYS A 486 -9.97 7.47 11.32
N PHE A 487 -9.35 6.92 10.27
CA PHE A 487 -8.34 5.87 10.38
C PHE A 487 -7.15 6.29 11.27
N LEU A 488 -6.65 7.53 11.12
CA LEU A 488 -5.57 8.04 11.96
C LEU A 488 -5.96 8.15 13.45
N GLU A 489 -7.16 8.67 13.77
CA GLU A 489 -7.60 8.73 15.16
C GLU A 489 -7.91 7.34 15.72
N THR A 490 -8.54 6.45 14.97
CA THR A 490 -8.73 5.04 15.36
C THR A 490 -7.39 4.33 15.57
N THR A 491 -6.38 4.64 14.77
CA THR A 491 -4.99 4.18 14.98
C THR A 491 -4.42 4.67 16.31
N LYS A 492 -4.64 5.93 16.68
CA LYS A 492 -4.30 6.43 18.03
C LYS A 492 -5.04 5.64 19.11
N ARG A 493 -6.36 5.45 19.00
CA ARG A 493 -7.17 4.73 20.01
C ARG A 493 -6.69 3.28 20.19
N TRP A 494 -6.43 2.58 19.09
CA TRP A 494 -5.85 1.24 19.06
C TRP A 494 -4.45 1.20 19.72
N VAL A 495 -3.58 2.16 19.42
CA VAL A 495 -2.25 2.31 20.05
C VAL A 495 -2.35 2.59 21.56
N GLU A 496 -3.30 3.43 21.99
CA GLU A 496 -3.49 3.85 23.38
C GLU A 496 -4.29 2.88 24.25
N SER A 497 -4.99 1.92 23.64
CA SER A 497 -5.77 0.91 24.37
C SER A 497 -4.97 0.23 25.49
N THR A 498 -5.65 -0.02 26.61
CA THR A 498 -5.16 -0.71 27.82
C THR A 498 -5.82 -2.06 28.02
N ASN A 499 -6.96 -2.30 27.37
CA ASN A 499 -7.74 -3.52 27.40
C ASN A 499 -7.64 -4.27 26.05
N PRO A 500 -7.28 -5.57 26.04
CA PRO A 500 -7.17 -6.39 24.83
C PRO A 500 -8.45 -6.50 23.98
N ASP A 501 -9.64 -6.53 24.58
CA ASP A 501 -10.90 -6.59 23.82
C ASP A 501 -11.22 -5.24 23.17
N VAL A 502 -11.00 -4.12 23.88
CA VAL A 502 -11.13 -2.77 23.33
C VAL A 502 -10.12 -2.56 22.19
N SER A 503 -8.89 -3.04 22.35
CA SER A 503 -7.89 -3.10 21.28
C SER A 503 -8.41 -3.86 20.05
N ALA A 504 -8.99 -5.04 20.24
CA ALA A 504 -9.51 -5.85 19.14
C ALA A 504 -10.63 -5.14 18.36
N ARG A 505 -11.50 -4.38 19.04
CA ARG A 505 -12.53 -3.59 18.35
C ARG A 505 -11.93 -2.46 17.51
N TYR A 506 -10.98 -1.69 18.06
CA TYR A 506 -10.29 -0.66 17.25
C TYR A 506 -9.42 -1.25 16.14
N LEU A 507 -8.90 -2.48 16.29
CA LEU A 507 -8.21 -3.18 15.21
C LEU A 507 -9.18 -3.51 14.06
N GLN A 508 -10.38 -3.98 14.37
CA GLN A 508 -11.43 -4.22 13.37
C GLN A 508 -11.85 -2.92 12.67
N ASP A 509 -12.13 -1.85 13.43
CA ASP A 509 -12.48 -0.54 12.87
C ASP A 509 -11.42 -0.02 11.88
N LYS A 510 -10.12 -0.24 12.16
CA LYS A 510 -9.02 0.12 11.25
C LYS A 510 -9.02 -0.71 9.97
N ILE A 511 -9.33 -2.00 10.06
CA ILE A 511 -9.42 -2.89 8.90
C ILE A 511 -10.59 -2.45 8.02
N ASP A 512 -11.76 -2.23 8.60
CA ASP A 512 -12.97 -1.81 7.90
C ASP A 512 -12.77 -0.45 7.21
N LEU A 513 -12.28 0.56 7.94
CA LEU A 513 -11.90 1.87 7.37
C LEU A 513 -10.84 1.72 6.26
N GLY A 514 -9.87 0.83 6.43
CA GLY A 514 -8.84 0.55 5.42
C GLY A 514 -9.43 0.03 4.10
N ILE A 515 -10.46 -0.81 4.18
CA ILE A 515 -11.20 -1.31 3.00
C ILE A 515 -11.98 -0.16 2.34
N GLU A 516 -12.68 0.67 3.12
CA GLU A 516 -13.39 1.85 2.59
C GLU A 516 -12.45 2.86 1.91
N ILE A 517 -11.26 3.09 2.47
CA ILE A 517 -10.21 3.97 1.90
C ILE A 517 -9.70 3.42 0.56
N ALA A 518 -9.51 2.10 0.46
CA ALA A 518 -9.07 1.43 -0.75
C ALA A 518 -10.16 1.47 -1.84
N GLN A 519 -11.43 1.20 -1.49
CA GLN A 519 -12.57 1.34 -2.41
C GLN A 519 -12.71 2.79 -2.90
N SER A 520 -12.55 3.77 -2.01
CA SER A 520 -12.58 5.19 -2.39
C SER A 520 -11.47 5.55 -3.39
N TYR A 521 -10.32 4.85 -3.39
CA TYR A 521 -9.33 5.02 -4.47
C TYR A 521 -9.83 4.46 -5.80
N VAL A 522 -10.45 3.27 -5.81
CA VAL A 522 -11.02 2.65 -7.03
C VAL A 522 -12.07 3.57 -7.66
N ASP A 523 -12.90 4.22 -6.84
CA ASP A 523 -13.94 5.14 -7.30
C ASP A 523 -13.35 6.47 -7.82
N LEU A 524 -12.20 6.91 -7.29
CA LEU A 524 -11.47 8.12 -7.72
C LEU A 524 -10.57 7.89 -8.95
N ASP A 525 -10.07 6.69 -9.17
CA ASP A 525 -9.06 6.38 -10.20
C ASP A 525 -9.42 6.94 -11.60
N PRO A 526 -10.68 6.83 -12.11
CA PRO A 526 -11.08 7.40 -13.41
C PRO A 526 -11.10 8.93 -13.48
N TYR A 527 -10.95 9.64 -12.35
CA TYR A 527 -10.92 11.10 -12.26
C TYR A 527 -9.50 11.67 -12.15
N VAL A 528 -8.53 10.85 -11.70
CA VAL A 528 -7.18 11.32 -11.35
C VAL A 528 -6.08 10.71 -12.22
N ARG A 529 -6.25 9.48 -12.71
CA ARG A 529 -5.22 8.75 -13.45
C ARG A 529 -5.54 8.70 -14.94
N ILE A 530 -4.52 8.90 -15.76
CA ILE A 530 -4.61 8.71 -17.21
C ILE A 530 -4.58 7.20 -17.54
N PRO A 531 -5.45 6.69 -18.43
CA PRO A 531 -5.53 5.26 -18.73
C PRO A 531 -4.20 4.69 -19.25
N GLY A 532 -3.71 3.63 -18.60
CA GLY A 532 -2.49 2.94 -18.96
C GLY A 532 -2.72 1.75 -19.89
N ILE A 533 -1.67 0.99 -20.17
CA ILE A 533 -1.74 -0.16 -21.10
C ILE A 533 -2.74 -1.25 -20.66
N TYR A 534 -2.93 -1.42 -19.35
CA TYR A 534 -3.82 -2.45 -18.80
C TYR A 534 -5.29 -1.99 -18.78
N ASP A 535 -5.53 -0.68 -18.76
CA ASP A 535 -6.87 -0.11 -18.96
C ASP A 535 -7.29 -0.28 -20.43
N ARG A 536 -6.43 0.16 -21.36
CA ARG A 536 -6.73 0.20 -22.80
C ARG A 536 -6.85 -1.19 -23.45
N ASN A 537 -6.23 -2.22 -22.89
CA ASN A 537 -6.43 -3.62 -23.32
C ASN A 537 -7.50 -4.39 -22.50
N GLY A 538 -8.13 -3.74 -21.51
CA GLY A 538 -9.14 -4.35 -20.64
C GLY A 538 -8.62 -5.42 -19.68
N SER A 539 -7.31 -5.50 -19.41
CA SER A 539 -6.73 -6.48 -18.48
C SER A 539 -6.63 -6.01 -17.03
N LEU A 540 -6.82 -4.70 -16.77
CA LEU A 540 -6.89 -4.17 -15.41
C LEU A 540 -8.30 -4.35 -14.84
N ASP A 541 -8.37 -4.95 -13.66
CA ASP A 541 -9.56 -5.00 -12.84
C ASP A 541 -9.24 -4.45 -11.45
N LEU A 542 -9.83 -3.29 -11.13
CA LEU A 542 -9.65 -2.60 -9.85
C LEU A 542 -10.67 -3.00 -8.77
N SER A 543 -11.64 -3.89 -9.06
CA SER A 543 -12.63 -4.31 -8.06
C SER A 543 -11.97 -4.86 -6.79
N ILE A 544 -12.53 -4.52 -5.63
CA ILE A 544 -12.00 -4.90 -4.31
C ILE A 544 -12.76 -6.08 -3.73
#